data_AF-A0A5C5UVX0-F1
#
_entry.id   AF-A0A5C5UVX0-F1
#
_cell.length_a   1.000
_cell.length_b   1.000
_cell.length_c   1.000
_cell.angle_alpha   90.00
_cell.angle_beta   90.00
_cell.angle_gamma   90.00
#
_symmetry.space_group_name_H-M   'P 1'
#
loop_
_entity.id
_entity.type
_entity.pdbx_description
1 polymer ?
#
loop_
_entity_poly.entity_id
_entity_poly.type
_entity_poly.pdbx_seq_one_letter_code
_entity_poly.pdbx_strand_id
1 'polypeptide(L)'
;MPEYTLQFIIMIDGPSSDQEIVDAIRTPFPDSGGGPARCADLRGNFVDIFANSDADQAKMSGEDGFLFYGFELQASPTKPTIQEAEQIRLARDLKAVFESRGWKAEVGANFEDKL
;
A
#
# COMPACT_ATOMS: atom_id res chain seq x y z
N MET A 1 -2.29 -21.03 -7.34
CA MET A 1 -2.02 -19.62 -7.70
C MET A 1 -0.53 -19.43 -7.53
N PRO A 2 0.18 -18.70 -8.40
CA PRO A 2 1.59 -18.40 -8.17
C PRO A 2 1.73 -17.69 -6.81
N GLU A 3 2.62 -18.21 -5.96
CA GLU A 3 2.96 -17.63 -4.67
C GLU A 3 3.84 -16.40 -4.93
N TYR A 4 3.23 -15.22 -5.04
CA TYR A 4 3.99 -13.98 -5.08
C TYR A 4 4.49 -13.67 -3.66
N THR A 5 5.81 -13.52 -3.50
CA THR A 5 6.40 -13.10 -2.23
C THR A 5 6.08 -11.63 -2.01
N LEU A 6 5.20 -11.33 -1.05
CA LEU A 6 4.90 -9.98 -0.58
C LEU A 6 6.20 -9.22 -0.28
N GLN A 7 6.39 -8.05 -0.89
CA GLN A 7 7.62 -7.28 -0.70
C GLN A 7 7.45 -6.14 0.29
N PHE A 8 6.28 -5.51 0.30
CA PHE A 8 5.95 -4.48 1.29
C PHE A 8 4.45 -4.33 1.47
N ILE A 9 4.11 -3.81 2.64
CA ILE A 9 2.76 -3.43 3.05
C ILE A 9 2.77 -1.92 3.31
N ILE A 10 1.70 -1.21 2.95
CA ILE A 10 1.46 0.16 3.36
C ILE A 10 0.17 0.21 4.16
N MET A 11 0.27 0.61 5.43
CA MET A 11 -0.85 0.84 6.31
C MET A 11 -1.33 2.28 6.13
N ILE A 12 -2.62 2.48 5.85
CA ILE A 12 -3.18 3.76 5.43
C ILE A 12 -4.35 4.16 6.34
N ASP A 13 -4.32 5.40 6.83
CA ASP A 13 -5.38 6.03 7.61
C ASP A 13 -5.75 7.38 7.02
N GLY A 14 -7.05 7.71 7.04
CA GLY A 14 -7.61 8.90 6.38
C GLY A 14 -8.67 8.62 5.30
N PRO A 15 -8.49 7.68 4.35
CA PRO A 15 -9.51 7.42 3.34
C PRO A 15 -10.77 6.81 3.97
N SER A 16 -11.95 7.13 3.40
CA SER A 16 -13.24 6.60 3.88
C SER A 16 -13.65 5.30 3.17
N SER A 17 -12.95 4.94 2.08
CA SER A 17 -13.20 3.71 1.31
C SER A 17 -11.94 3.27 0.54
N ASP A 18 -11.86 1.98 0.19
CA ASP A 18 -10.81 1.44 -0.68
C ASP A 18 -10.83 2.10 -2.08
N GLN A 19 -12.00 2.53 -2.54
CA GLN A 19 -12.16 3.21 -3.83
C GLN A 19 -11.39 4.55 -3.85
N GLU A 20 -11.38 5.30 -2.75
CA GLU A 20 -10.59 6.54 -2.68
C GLU A 20 -9.08 6.27 -2.79
N ILE A 21 -8.61 5.15 -2.24
CA ILE A 21 -7.21 4.72 -2.35
C ILE A 21 -6.89 4.37 -3.81
N VAL A 22 -7.78 3.63 -4.47
CA VAL A 22 -7.63 3.29 -5.90
C VAL A 22 -7.60 4.56 -6.76
N ASP A 23 -8.50 5.51 -6.54
CA ASP A 23 -8.52 6.79 -7.27
C ASP A 23 -7.27 7.64 -7.00
N ALA A 24 -6.75 7.58 -5.77
CA ALA A 24 -5.50 8.24 -5.40
C ALA A 24 -4.30 7.71 -6.17
N ILE A 25 -4.25 6.39 -6.38
CA ILE A 25 -3.19 5.71 -7.11
C ILE A 25 -3.34 5.88 -8.62
N ARG A 26 -4.55 5.81 -9.17
CA ARG A 26 -4.77 5.91 -10.63
C ARG A 26 -4.35 7.24 -11.23
N THR A 27 -4.44 8.33 -10.47
CA THR A 27 -4.07 9.66 -10.95
C THR A 27 -2.58 9.75 -11.37
N PRO A 28 -1.61 9.36 -10.51
CA PRO A 28 -0.20 9.29 -10.86
C PRO A 28 0.20 8.03 -11.65
N PHE A 29 -0.60 6.95 -11.62
CA PHE A 29 -0.32 5.69 -12.30
C PHE A 29 -1.44 5.34 -13.29
N PRO A 30 -1.56 6.04 -14.43
CA PRO A 30 -2.66 5.83 -15.38
C PRO A 30 -2.65 4.44 -16.02
N ASP A 31 -1.49 3.77 -16.05
CA ASP A 31 -1.33 2.39 -16.54
C ASP A 31 -1.78 1.33 -15.54
N SER A 32 -2.24 1.70 -14.34
CA SER A 32 -2.73 0.75 -13.35
C SER A 32 -4.08 0.15 -13.80
N GLY A 33 -4.02 -0.90 -14.61
CA GLY A 33 -5.20 -1.71 -14.94
C GLY A 33 -5.79 -2.30 -13.66
N GLY A 34 -7.11 -2.49 -13.59
CA GLY A 34 -7.75 -3.13 -12.42
C GLY A 34 -9.22 -2.79 -12.22
N GLY A 35 -9.90 -3.58 -11.38
CA GLY A 35 -11.28 -3.35 -10.94
C GLY A 35 -11.34 -2.54 -9.63
N PRO A 36 -12.54 -2.30 -9.06
CA PRO A 36 -12.66 -1.75 -7.71
C PRO A 36 -11.93 -2.65 -6.71
N ALA A 37 -11.23 -2.04 -5.73
CA ALA A 37 -10.34 -2.69 -4.74
C ALA A 37 -9.06 -3.39 -5.26
N ARG A 38 -8.71 -3.29 -6.55
CA ARG A 38 -7.49 -3.93 -7.11
C ARG A 38 -6.78 -3.05 -8.13
N CYS A 39 -5.49 -2.78 -7.90
CA CYS A 39 -4.58 -2.23 -8.92
C CYS A 39 -3.70 -3.39 -9.42
N ALA A 40 -4.09 -3.96 -10.56
CA ALA A 40 -3.55 -5.21 -11.07
C ALA A 40 -2.17 -5.06 -11.73
N ASP A 41 -1.69 -3.85 -12.01
CA ASP A 41 -0.29 -3.64 -12.40
C ASP A 41 0.19 -2.25 -12.03
N LEU A 42 1.17 -2.16 -11.15
CA LEU A 42 1.78 -0.90 -10.76
C LEU A 42 3.29 -1.03 -10.83
N ARG A 43 3.84 -0.62 -11.98
CA ARG A 43 5.26 -0.82 -12.35
C ARG A 43 5.68 -2.30 -12.22
N GLY A 44 4.81 -3.21 -12.65
CA GLY A 44 5.04 -4.65 -12.53
C GLY A 44 4.76 -5.22 -11.14
N ASN A 45 4.07 -4.48 -10.25
CA ASN A 45 3.58 -5.02 -8.99
C ASN A 45 2.08 -5.28 -9.06
N PHE A 46 1.67 -6.38 -8.48
CA PHE A 46 0.30 -6.64 -8.13
C PHE A 46 0.01 -5.95 -6.79
N VAL A 47 -1.04 -5.15 -6.75
CA VAL A 47 -1.43 -4.38 -5.57
C VAL A 47 -2.86 -4.72 -5.17
N ASP A 48 -3.02 -5.28 -3.97
CA ASP A 48 -4.31 -5.49 -3.32
C ASP A 48 -4.52 -4.48 -2.21
N ILE A 49 -5.77 -4.05 -2.03
CA ILE A 49 -6.17 -3.15 -0.95
C ILE A 49 -7.20 -3.88 -0.10
N PHE A 50 -6.97 -3.93 1.20
CA PHE A 50 -7.82 -4.59 2.18
C PHE A 50 -8.30 -3.56 3.20
N ALA A 51 -9.58 -3.65 3.58
CA ALA A 51 -10.06 -2.97 4.77
C ALA A 51 -9.54 -3.74 6.00
N ASN A 52 -8.88 -3.05 6.91
CA ASN A 52 -8.44 -3.65 8.17
C ASN A 52 -9.66 -3.77 9.09
N SER A 53 -10.24 -4.97 9.14
CA SER A 53 -11.43 -5.25 9.96
C SER A 53 -11.13 -5.22 11.47
N ASP A 54 -9.86 -5.29 11.83
CA ASP A 54 -9.34 -5.19 13.21
C ASP A 54 -8.93 -3.75 13.58
N ALA A 55 -9.14 -2.77 12.68
CA ALA A 55 -8.85 -1.37 12.95
C ALA A 55 -9.69 -0.86 14.13
N ASP A 56 -9.03 -0.55 15.23
CA ASP A 56 -9.65 -0.03 16.44
C ASP A 56 -9.03 1.33 16.79
N GLN A 57 -9.75 2.40 16.46
CA GLN A 57 -9.30 3.78 16.71
C GLN A 57 -9.05 4.06 18.21
N ALA A 58 -9.61 3.26 19.13
CA ALA A 58 -9.40 3.41 20.56
C ALA A 58 -8.05 2.86 21.04
N LYS A 59 -7.32 2.10 20.21
CA LYS A 59 -6.01 1.53 20.52
C LYS A 59 -4.82 2.38 20.07
N MET A 60 -5.05 3.64 19.68
CA MET A 60 -4.03 4.63 19.25
C MET A 60 -2.82 4.83 20.20
N SER A 61 -2.86 4.34 21.44
CA SER A 61 -1.84 4.59 22.49
C SER A 61 -1.04 3.37 22.95
N GLY A 62 -1.19 2.19 22.32
CA GLY A 62 -0.42 0.99 22.67
C GLY A 62 0.73 0.73 21.69
N GLU A 63 1.81 0.10 22.17
CA GLU A 63 3.09 -0.20 21.47
C GLU A 63 3.00 -0.84 20.06
N ASP A 64 1.82 -1.21 19.57
CA ASP A 64 1.58 -1.77 18.24
C ASP A 64 0.72 -0.82 17.39
N GLY A 65 1.37 0.17 16.77
CA GLY A 65 0.74 1.23 15.97
C GLY A 65 -0.02 0.76 14.73
N PHE A 66 0.07 -0.52 14.37
CA PHE A 66 -0.55 -1.09 13.16
C PHE A 66 -2.07 -1.30 13.27
N LEU A 67 -2.61 -1.43 14.49
CA LEU A 67 -4.05 -1.65 14.74
C LEU A 67 -4.92 -0.39 14.54
N PHE A 68 -4.29 0.74 14.22
CA PHE A 68 -4.98 2.01 14.00
C PHE A 68 -5.42 2.21 12.54
N TYR A 69 -4.70 1.63 11.60
CA TYR A 69 -4.88 1.92 10.18
C TYR A 69 -6.11 1.21 9.60
N GLY A 70 -7.03 1.99 9.02
CA GLY A 70 -8.29 1.49 8.46
C GLY A 70 -8.12 0.66 7.19
N PHE A 71 -7.02 0.83 6.46
CA PHE A 71 -6.73 0.11 5.23
C PHE A 71 -5.30 -0.38 5.17
N GLU A 72 -5.11 -1.49 4.48
CA GLU A 72 -3.83 -2.11 4.19
C GLU A 72 -3.67 -2.25 2.67
N LEU A 73 -2.53 -1.81 2.14
CA LEU A 73 -2.14 -2.01 0.75
C LEU A 73 -0.98 -3.01 0.72
N GLN A 74 -1.17 -4.13 0.02
CA GLN A 74 -0.15 -5.15 -0.15
C GLN A 74 0.41 -5.11 -1.56
N ALA A 75 1.74 -5.04 -1.70
CA ALA A 75 2.41 -5.02 -3.00
C ALA A 75 3.30 -6.25 -3.18
N SER A 76 3.07 -6.95 -4.30
CA SER A 76 3.82 -8.14 -4.68
C SER A 76 4.33 -8.05 -6.12
N PRO A 77 5.64 -8.25 -6.39
CA PRO A 77 6.19 -8.18 -7.75
C PRO A 77 5.63 -9.31 -8.62
N THR A 78 5.17 -8.97 -9.82
CA THR A 78 4.65 -9.94 -10.79
C THR A 78 5.75 -10.68 -11.54
N LYS A 79 7.00 -10.19 -11.45
CA LYS A 79 8.17 -10.75 -12.12
C LYS A 79 9.37 -10.82 -11.18
N PRO A 80 10.19 -11.88 -11.23
CA PRO A 80 11.39 -12.01 -10.41
C PRO A 80 12.50 -11.03 -10.78
N THR A 81 12.38 -10.34 -11.91
CA THR A 81 13.34 -9.31 -12.37
C THR A 81 13.18 -7.98 -11.65
N ILE A 82 12.11 -7.79 -10.86
CA ILE A 82 11.88 -6.57 -10.11
C ILE A 82 12.76 -6.59 -8.87
N GLN A 83 13.63 -5.59 -8.75
CA GLN A 83 14.64 -5.53 -7.71
C GLN A 83 14.16 -4.69 -6.52
N GLU A 84 14.82 -4.87 -5.38
CA GLU A 84 14.56 -4.11 -4.15
C GLU A 84 14.54 -2.60 -4.37
N ALA A 85 15.46 -2.06 -5.19
CA ALA A 85 15.50 -0.62 -5.48
C ALA A 85 14.20 -0.11 -6.16
N GLU A 86 13.57 -0.93 -6.99
CA GLU A 86 12.30 -0.59 -7.64
C GLU A 86 11.13 -0.70 -6.63
N GLN A 87 11.19 -1.66 -5.70
CA GLN A 87 10.23 -1.78 -4.60
C GLN A 87 10.30 -0.57 -3.65
N ILE A 88 11.51 -0.15 -3.27
CA ILE A 88 11.75 1.03 -2.42
C ILE A 88 11.21 2.29 -3.10
N ARG A 89 11.53 2.50 -4.38
CA ARG A 89 11.00 3.64 -5.15
C ARG A 89 9.49 3.62 -5.20
N LEU A 90 8.91 2.43 -5.42
CA LEU A 90 7.47 2.33 -5.48
C LEU A 90 6.80 2.64 -4.13
N ALA A 91 7.30 2.05 -3.04
CA ALA A 91 6.78 2.30 -1.71
C ALA A 91 6.86 3.79 -1.34
N ARG A 92 7.96 4.47 -1.68
CA ARG A 92 8.12 5.92 -1.50
C ARG A 92 7.12 6.74 -2.31
N ASP A 93 6.95 6.42 -3.58
CA ASP A 93 6.01 7.12 -4.44
C ASP A 93 4.57 6.96 -3.93
N LEU A 94 4.18 5.75 -3.53
CA LEU A 94 2.85 5.49 -2.96
C LEU A 94 2.64 6.23 -1.62
N LYS A 95 3.64 6.20 -0.73
CA LYS A 95 3.61 6.96 0.53
C LYS A 95 3.41 8.46 0.26
N ALA A 96 4.19 9.03 -0.66
CA ALA A 96 4.07 10.44 -1.04
C ALA A 96 2.69 10.78 -1.63
N VAL A 97 2.08 9.87 -2.42
CA VAL A 97 0.72 10.04 -2.95
C VAL A 97 -0.30 10.15 -1.81
N PHE A 98 -0.22 9.27 -0.81
CA PHE A 98 -1.14 9.29 0.32
C PHE A 98 -0.93 10.51 1.23
N GLU A 99 0.33 10.83 1.56
CA GLU A 99 0.67 12.00 2.38
C GLU A 99 0.27 13.32 1.71
N SER A 100 0.36 13.41 0.38
CA SER A 100 -0.07 14.60 -0.38
C SER A 100 -1.58 14.87 -0.26
N ARG A 101 -2.37 13.86 0.10
CA ARG A 101 -3.82 13.94 0.37
C ARG A 101 -4.14 14.18 1.84
N GLY A 102 -3.13 14.32 2.70
CA GLY A 102 -3.30 14.47 4.14
C GLY A 102 -3.58 13.15 4.87
N TRP A 103 -3.40 12.00 4.22
CA TRP A 103 -3.53 10.69 4.83
C TRP A 103 -2.23 10.30 5.53
N LYS A 104 -2.34 9.45 6.55
CA LYS A 104 -1.18 8.82 7.18
C LYS A 104 -0.87 7.51 6.44
N ALA A 105 0.40 7.31 6.10
CA ALA A 105 0.86 6.10 5.44
C ALA A 105 2.17 5.61 6.08
N GLU A 106 2.13 4.39 6.63
CA GLU A 106 3.31 3.71 7.17
C GLU A 106 3.64 2.48 6.32
N VAL A 107 4.93 2.30 6.01
CA VAL A 107 5.37 1.18 5.17
C VAL A 107 6.01 0.12 6.05
N GLY A 108 5.46 -1.09 6.03
CA GLY A 108 6.05 -2.29 6.62
C GLY A 108 6.77 -3.10 5.54
N ALA A 109 8.10 -3.19 5.62
CA ALA A 109 8.91 -3.96 4.68
C ALA A 109 10.23 -4.37 5.33
N ASN A 110 10.87 -5.44 4.84
CA ASN A 110 12.25 -5.79 5.26
C ASN A 110 13.29 -4.71 4.91
N PHE A 111 12.92 -3.70 4.13
CA PHE A 111 13.73 -2.55 3.76
C PHE A 111 13.22 -1.24 4.38
N GLU A 112 12.41 -1.30 5.44
CA GLU A 112 11.84 -0.10 6.08
C GLU A 112 12.89 0.96 6.46
N ASP A 113 14.07 0.53 6.94
CA ASP A 113 15.19 1.41 7.28
C ASP A 113 15.74 2.22 6.10
N LYS A 114 15.37 1.85 4.87
CA LYS A 114 15.84 2.49 3.63
C LYS A 114 14.79 3.42 3.02
N LEU A 115 13.62 3.58 3.64
CA LEU A 115 12.50 4.37 3.12
C LEU A 115 12.57 5.84 3.49
#